data_AF-U7QIA4-F1
#
_entry.id   AF-U7QIA4-F1
#
_cell.length_a   1.000
_cell.length_b   1.000
_cell.length_c   1.000
_cell.angle_alpha   90.00
_cell.angle_beta   90.00
_cell.angle_gamma   90.00
#
_symmetry.space_group_name_H-M   'P 1'
#
loop_
_entity.id
_entity.type
_entity.pdbx_description
1 polymer ?
#
loop_
_entity_poly.entity_id
_entity_poly.type
_entity_poly.pdbx_seq_one_letter_code
_entity_poly.pdbx_strand_id
1 'polypeptide(L)'
;MEYELGEMEDNEHILLGRFLHENVDEPGTNQTGDTLNHRSQWVWSDRLEVKGIIDLVEEQNQQLIPVEFKKGKMARHLNDHFQLCAAGICLEERLGKTIDYGEIFYHGNRRRQRVDFTSQLRQATEAAIQAAQFAATQKIPAPLTNSKKCQACSLRGICLPFEVKFLHENLNAVSS
;
A
#
# COMPACT_ATOMS: atom_id res chain seq x y z
N MET A 1 5.47 2.36 -16.06
CA MET A 1 6.66 1.52 -16.30
C MET A 1 7.79 2.27 -15.64
N GLU A 2 7.86 2.14 -14.32
CA GLU A 2 8.90 2.75 -13.50
C GLU A 2 9.30 1.66 -12.52
N TYR A 3 10.07 0.72 -13.06
CA TYR A 3 10.81 -0.27 -12.31
C TYR A 3 12.19 -0.39 -12.95
N GLU A 4 12.84 0.74 -13.17
CA GLU A 4 14.24 0.79 -13.54
C GLU A 4 14.88 2.00 -12.86
N LEU A 5 15.65 1.66 -11.83
CA LEU A 5 16.72 2.39 -11.12
C LEU A 5 16.53 2.11 -9.63
N GLY A 6 17.03 0.93 -9.25
CA GLY A 6 17.22 0.51 -7.86
C GLY A 6 18.34 1.29 -7.18
N GLU A 7 18.26 2.61 -7.22
CA GLU A 7 19.00 3.53 -6.37
C GLU A 7 17.96 4.39 -5.65
N MET A 8 17.32 3.80 -4.63
CA MET A 8 16.68 4.63 -3.61
C MET A 8 17.79 5.02 -2.65
N GLU A 9 18.27 6.24 -2.79
CA GLU A 9 19.08 6.94 -1.81
C GLU A 9 18.47 6.70 -0.41
N ASP A 10 19.27 6.09 0.47
CA ASP A 10 18.90 5.60 1.79
C ASP A 10 18.35 6.72 2.68
N ASN A 11 17.06 7.02 2.55
CA ASN A 11 16.33 7.79 3.56
C ASN A 11 15.88 6.82 4.68
N GLU A 12 16.85 6.36 5.48
CA GLU A 12 16.74 5.44 6.63
C GLU A 12 16.00 6.04 7.85
N HIS A 13 14.95 6.84 7.64
CA HIS A 13 14.05 7.19 8.74
C HIS A 13 13.01 6.08 8.90
N ILE A 14 13.49 4.96 9.42
CA ILE A 14 12.72 3.79 9.78
C ILE A 14 12.10 4.06 11.16
N LEU A 15 10.78 3.87 11.29
CA LEU A 15 10.06 3.98 12.58
C LEU A 15 10.76 3.12 13.66
N LEU A 16 11.35 2.00 13.27
CA LEU A 16 12.13 1.11 14.13
C LEU A 16 13.54 1.58 14.51
N GLY A 17 14.24 2.30 13.63
CA GLY A 17 15.53 2.92 13.97
C GLY A 17 15.34 3.96 15.06
N ARG A 18 14.19 4.66 15.05
CA ARG A 18 13.76 5.56 16.12
C ARG A 18 13.28 4.85 17.39
N PHE A 19 12.54 3.75 17.30
CA PHE A 19 12.15 2.97 18.49
C PHE A 19 13.35 2.32 19.21
N LEU A 20 14.45 2.02 18.49
CA LEU A 20 15.72 1.57 19.07
C LEU A 20 16.59 2.71 19.63
N HIS A 21 16.32 3.95 19.23
CA HIS A 21 17.00 5.15 19.71
C HIS A 21 16.04 5.98 20.56
N GLU A 22 15.80 5.53 21.80
CA GLU A 22 15.37 6.46 22.86
C GLU A 22 16.29 7.69 22.82
N ASN A 23 15.68 8.88 22.63
CA ASN A 23 16.26 10.22 22.77
C ASN A 23 17.19 10.76 21.66
N VAL A 24 16.69 10.96 20.44
CA VAL A 24 17.25 12.05 19.59
C VAL A 24 16.14 12.78 18.83
N ASP A 25 15.95 14.05 19.19
CA ASP A 25 15.15 15.06 18.50
C ASP A 25 15.57 15.22 17.04
N GLU A 26 14.66 14.98 16.08
CA GLU A 26 14.65 15.50 14.68
C GLU A 26 13.72 14.69 13.77
N PRO A 27 13.19 15.21 12.65
CA PRO A 27 11.92 15.93 12.40
C PRO A 27 10.70 14.99 12.17
N GLY A 28 9.48 15.53 12.21
CA GLY A 28 8.25 14.83 11.76
C GLY A 28 7.42 14.11 12.83
N THR A 29 7.86 14.17 14.09
CA THR A 29 7.07 13.76 15.25
C THR A 29 6.38 14.99 15.83
N ASN A 30 5.05 15.03 15.77
CA ASN A 30 4.28 16.13 16.37
C ASN A 30 3.39 15.57 17.48
N GLN A 31 3.46 16.14 18.67
CA GLN A 31 2.57 15.78 19.77
C GLN A 31 1.30 16.62 19.68
N THR A 32 0.14 15.96 19.63
CA THR A 32 -1.18 16.61 19.73
C THR A 32 -1.87 16.11 20.99
N GLY A 33 -1.84 16.89 22.07
CA GLY A 33 -2.28 16.42 23.38
C GLY A 33 -1.44 15.23 23.85
N ASP A 34 -2.09 14.11 24.16
CA ASP A 34 -1.43 12.87 24.59
C ASP A 34 -1.10 11.92 23.44
N THR A 35 -1.28 12.34 22.18
CA THR A 35 -1.02 11.51 21.00
C THR A 35 0.27 11.94 20.30
N LEU A 36 1.20 11.00 20.15
CA LEU A 36 2.41 11.18 19.35
C LEU A 36 2.12 10.83 17.89
N ASN A 37 2.47 11.69 16.94
CA ASN A 37 2.18 11.47 15.53
C ASN A 37 3.46 11.30 14.73
N HIS A 38 3.65 10.15 14.10
CA HIS A 38 4.78 9.84 13.24
C HIS A 38 4.33 9.82 11.78
N ARG A 39 4.78 10.78 10.97
CA ARG A 39 4.34 10.91 9.57
C ARG A 39 5.31 10.29 8.57
N SER A 40 4.80 9.76 7.47
CA SER A 40 5.58 9.25 6.33
C SER A 40 6.65 8.24 6.75
N GLN A 41 6.20 7.15 7.36
CA GLN A 41 7.07 6.18 8.02
C GLN A 41 7.27 4.95 7.15
N TRP A 42 8.52 4.58 6.90
CA TRP A 42 8.84 3.34 6.20
C TRP A 42 8.52 2.12 7.05
N VAL A 43 7.87 1.14 6.43
CA VAL A 43 7.54 -0.15 7.03
C VAL A 43 7.79 -1.27 6.05
N TRP A 44 8.16 -2.44 6.56
CA TRP A 44 8.37 -3.63 5.74
C TRP A 44 8.19 -4.91 6.55
N SER A 45 7.83 -5.97 5.86
CA SER A 45 7.73 -7.33 6.36
C SER A 45 8.70 -8.20 5.56
N ASP A 46 9.64 -8.83 6.27
CA ASP A 46 10.55 -9.80 5.67
C ASP A 46 9.78 -11.08 5.33
N ARG A 47 8.86 -11.48 6.22
CA ARG A 47 8.02 -12.68 6.01
C ARG A 47 7.15 -12.58 4.75
N LEU A 48 6.58 -11.41 4.49
CA LEU A 48 5.71 -11.18 3.34
C LEU A 48 6.44 -10.57 2.15
N GLU A 49 7.73 -10.24 2.28
CA GLU A 49 8.55 -9.60 1.23
C GLU A 49 7.89 -8.33 0.65
N VAL A 50 7.32 -7.49 1.52
CA VAL A 50 6.70 -6.22 1.13
C VAL A 50 7.28 -5.06 1.93
N LYS A 51 7.39 -3.90 1.28
CA LYS A 51 7.77 -2.62 1.88
C LYS A 51 6.89 -1.50 1.37
N GLY A 52 6.74 -0.45 2.18
CA GLY A 52 5.96 0.71 1.83
C GLY A 52 6.13 1.86 2.82
N ILE A 53 5.40 2.94 2.57
CA ILE A 53 5.36 4.11 3.43
C ILE A 53 3.95 4.20 4.02
N ILE A 54 3.85 4.32 5.35
CA ILE A 54 2.62 4.66 6.04
C ILE A 54 2.54 6.17 6.18
N ASP A 55 1.40 6.73 5.80
CA ASP A 55 1.14 8.17 5.88
C ASP A 55 1.28 8.74 7.30
N LEU A 56 0.71 8.07 8.29
CA LEU A 56 0.73 8.46 9.69
C LEU A 56 0.63 7.22 10.60
N VAL A 57 1.40 7.21 11.68
CA VAL A 57 1.24 6.30 12.81
C VAL A 57 1.00 7.15 14.04
N GLU A 58 -0.14 6.95 14.70
CA GLU A 58 -0.46 7.60 15.97
C GLU A 58 -0.09 6.67 17.12
N GLU A 59 0.65 7.16 18.10
CA GLU A 59 0.89 6.45 19.36
C GLU A 59 0.00 7.04 20.45
N GLN A 60 -0.84 6.19 21.02
CA GLN A 60 -1.74 6.52 22.12
C GLN A 60 -1.64 5.42 23.17
N ASN A 61 -1.31 5.76 24.42
CA ASN A 61 -1.19 4.79 25.52
C ASN A 61 -0.30 3.58 25.16
N GLN A 62 0.85 3.81 24.50
CA GLN A 62 1.78 2.77 24.01
C GLN A 62 1.21 1.83 22.93
N GLN A 63 0.04 2.14 22.37
CA GLN A 63 -0.55 1.47 21.23
C GLN A 63 -0.32 2.29 19.96
N LEU A 64 0.21 1.64 18.93
CA LEU A 64 0.36 2.25 17.61
C LEU A 64 -0.88 2.00 16.75
N ILE A 65 -1.38 3.06 16.14
CA ILE A 65 -2.55 3.07 15.28
C ILE A 65 -2.09 3.59 13.91
N PRO A 66 -1.94 2.73 12.90
CA PRO A 66 -1.65 3.17 11.55
C PRO A 66 -2.85 3.92 10.97
N VAL A 67 -2.58 5.03 10.28
CA VAL A 67 -3.57 5.90 9.66
C VAL A 67 -3.22 6.14 8.19
N GLU A 68 -4.16 5.82 7.31
CA GLU A 68 -4.05 6.02 5.85
C GLU A 68 -4.87 7.23 5.40
N PHE A 69 -4.31 8.13 4.60
CA PHE A 69 -5.02 9.29 4.07
C PHE A 69 -5.60 9.02 2.67
N LYS A 70 -6.90 9.29 2.50
CA LYS A 70 -7.57 9.22 1.19
C LYS A 70 -8.13 10.58 0.79
N LYS A 71 -7.75 11.04 -0.40
CA LYS A 71 -8.22 12.32 -0.98
C LYS A 71 -9.73 12.29 -1.33
N GLY A 72 -10.28 11.11 -1.59
CA GLY A 72 -11.67 10.91 -2.02
C GLY A 72 -12.72 10.94 -0.89
N LYS A 73 -13.99 10.81 -1.27
CA LYS A 73 -15.09 10.52 -0.34
C LYS A 73 -15.03 9.06 0.10
N MET A 74 -15.54 8.79 1.30
CA MET A 74 -15.69 7.42 1.80
C MET A 74 -16.42 6.54 0.77
N ALA A 75 -15.78 5.45 0.40
CA ALA A 75 -16.33 4.40 -0.43
C ALA A 75 -15.85 3.05 0.11
N ARG A 76 -16.59 1.98 -0.15
CA ARG A 76 -16.23 0.62 0.30
C ARG A 76 -15.11 0.06 -0.57
N HIS A 77 -13.94 0.68 -0.52
CA HIS A 77 -12.77 0.21 -1.23
C HIS A 77 -12.04 -0.82 -0.37
N LEU A 78 -12.31 -2.11 -0.60
CA LEU A 78 -11.61 -3.23 0.03
C LEU A 78 -10.07 -3.09 -0.12
N ASN A 79 -9.61 -2.50 -1.21
CA ASN A 79 -8.18 -2.25 -1.44
C ASN A 79 -7.56 -1.36 -0.36
N ASP A 80 -8.27 -0.34 0.13
CA ASP A 80 -7.76 0.55 1.17
C ASP A 80 -7.63 -0.22 2.51
N HIS A 81 -8.52 -1.18 2.76
CA HIS A 81 -8.45 -2.06 3.93
C HIS A 81 -7.24 -2.99 3.85
N PHE A 82 -6.95 -3.55 2.67
CA PHE A 82 -5.77 -4.39 2.47
C PHE A 82 -4.47 -3.61 2.61
N GLN A 83 -4.40 -2.40 2.05
CA GLN A 83 -3.23 -1.52 2.22
C GLN A 83 -2.97 -1.21 3.69
N LEU A 84 -4.00 -0.77 4.41
CA LEU A 84 -3.89 -0.46 5.82
C LEU A 84 -3.57 -1.69 6.68
N CYS A 85 -4.16 -2.86 6.37
CA CYS A 85 -3.86 -4.10 7.09
C CYS A 85 -2.42 -4.57 6.83
N ALA A 86 -1.93 -4.48 5.58
CA ALA A 86 -0.54 -4.81 5.25
C ALA A 86 0.45 -3.93 6.01
N ALA A 87 0.16 -2.63 6.09
CA ALA A 87 0.91 -1.69 6.91
C ALA A 87 0.91 -2.09 8.40
N GLY A 88 -0.25 -2.46 8.94
CA GLY A 88 -0.38 -3.02 10.29
C GLY A 88 0.52 -4.24 10.51
N ILE A 89 0.46 -5.23 9.60
CA ILE A 89 1.31 -6.44 9.68
C ILE A 89 2.80 -6.08 9.66
N CYS A 90 3.21 -5.15 8.81
CA CYS A 90 4.60 -4.70 8.75
C CYS A 90 5.05 -4.06 10.07
N LEU A 91 4.20 -3.25 10.72
CA LEU A 91 4.49 -2.69 12.04
C LEU A 91 4.59 -3.79 13.10
N GLU A 92 3.64 -4.72 13.14
CA GLU A 92 3.61 -5.80 14.12
C GLU A 92 4.86 -6.69 14.07
N GLU A 93 5.29 -7.07 12.87
CA GLU A 93 6.48 -7.90 12.67
C GLU A 93 7.73 -7.26 13.28
N ARG A 94 7.82 -5.94 13.22
CA ARG A 94 8.96 -5.19 13.70
C ARG A 94 8.89 -4.86 15.18
N LEU A 95 7.69 -4.65 15.70
CA LEU A 95 7.46 -4.30 17.11
C LEU A 95 7.36 -5.53 18.01
N GLY A 96 7.08 -6.70 17.44
CA GLY A 96 6.75 -7.91 18.21
C GLY A 96 5.46 -7.78 19.02
N LYS A 97 4.60 -6.81 18.67
CA LYS A 97 3.31 -6.53 19.32
C LYS A 97 2.20 -6.58 18.29
N THR A 98 1.01 -7.00 18.71
CA THR A 98 -0.17 -7.01 17.85
C THR A 98 -0.84 -5.64 17.79
N ILE A 99 -1.35 -5.28 16.62
CA ILE A 99 -2.15 -4.10 16.33
C ILE A 99 -3.54 -4.58 15.97
N ASP A 100 -4.54 -4.16 16.74
CA ASP A 100 -5.91 -4.67 16.59
C ASP A 100 -6.67 -3.98 15.46
N TYR A 101 -6.32 -2.74 15.15
CA TYR A 101 -7.00 -1.93 14.14
C TYR A 101 -6.11 -0.81 13.61
N GLY A 102 -6.51 -0.26 12.46
CA GLY A 102 -6.02 1.01 11.94
C GLY A 102 -7.18 1.93 11.59
N GLU A 103 -6.86 3.12 11.09
CA GLU A 103 -7.86 4.08 10.63
C GLU A 103 -7.60 4.58 9.22
N ILE A 104 -8.68 4.87 8.49
CA ILE A 104 -8.64 5.55 7.20
C ILE A 104 -9.24 6.93 7.39
N PHE A 105 -8.47 7.97 7.07
CA PHE A 105 -8.95 9.35 7.10
C PHE A 105 -9.28 9.84 5.68
N TYR A 106 -10.56 10.16 5.46
CA TYR A 106 -11.05 10.69 4.19
C TYR A 106 -11.08 12.22 4.22
N HIS A 107 -10.24 12.86 3.41
CA HIS A 107 -10.22 14.33 3.30
C HIS A 107 -11.52 14.90 2.73
N GLY A 108 -12.17 14.20 1.80
CA GLY A 108 -13.36 14.69 1.11
C GLY A 108 -14.56 14.95 2.02
N ASN A 109 -14.62 14.32 3.20
CA ASN A 109 -15.66 14.54 4.20
C ASN A 109 -15.12 14.69 5.64
N ARG A 110 -13.80 14.76 5.82
CA ARG A 110 -13.09 14.82 7.12
C ARG A 110 -13.55 13.75 8.11
N ARG A 111 -13.76 12.51 7.65
CA ARG A 111 -14.16 11.39 8.50
C ARG A 111 -13.05 10.36 8.65
N ARG A 112 -12.95 9.80 9.86
CA ARG A 112 -12.17 8.59 10.15
C ARG A 112 -13.06 7.35 10.03
N GLN A 113 -12.50 6.28 9.48
CA GLN A 113 -13.09 4.95 9.48
C GLN A 113 -12.11 4.02 10.18
N ARG A 114 -12.53 3.46 11.31
CA ARG A 114 -11.82 2.36 11.95
C ARG A 114 -11.94 1.09 11.11
N VAL A 115 -10.83 0.36 10.98
CA VAL A 115 -10.74 -0.92 10.28
C VAL A 115 -10.09 -1.92 11.24
N ASP A 116 -10.88 -2.84 11.77
CA ASP A 116 -10.35 -3.90 12.64
C ASP A 116 -9.58 -4.94 11.82
N PHE A 117 -8.37 -5.27 12.27
CA PHE A 117 -7.50 -6.26 11.64
C PHE A 117 -7.89 -7.67 12.05
N THR A 118 -9.09 -8.05 11.66
CA THR A 118 -9.63 -9.40 11.88
C THR A 118 -8.77 -10.46 11.20
N SER A 119 -8.82 -11.70 11.71
CA SER A 119 -8.14 -12.85 11.09
C SER A 119 -8.50 -13.02 9.61
N GLN A 120 -9.78 -12.79 9.26
CA GLN A 120 -10.24 -12.85 7.87
C GLN A 120 -9.59 -11.76 7.00
N LEU A 121 -9.52 -10.52 7.49
CA LEU A 121 -8.88 -9.43 6.75
C LEU A 121 -7.38 -9.67 6.57
N ARG A 122 -6.71 -10.18 7.60
CA ARG A 122 -5.28 -10.54 7.55
C ARG A 122 -5.02 -11.63 6.51
N GLN A 123 -5.77 -12.73 6.56
CA GLN A 123 -5.64 -13.82 5.58
C GLN A 123 -5.89 -13.33 4.15
N ALA A 124 -6.94 -12.53 3.94
CA ALA A 124 -7.23 -11.95 2.64
C ALA A 124 -6.12 -11.01 2.15
N THR A 125 -5.51 -10.23 3.05
CA THR A 125 -4.41 -9.33 2.75
C THR A 125 -3.15 -10.10 2.35
N GLU A 126 -2.76 -11.12 3.12
CA GLU A 126 -1.61 -11.97 2.81
C GLU A 126 -1.81 -12.72 1.48
N ALA A 127 -3.00 -13.25 1.24
CA ALA A 127 -3.34 -13.89 -0.03
C ALA A 127 -3.27 -12.90 -1.21
N ALA A 128 -3.70 -11.64 -1.02
CA ALA A 128 -3.62 -10.62 -2.05
C ALA A 128 -2.17 -10.24 -2.37
N ILE A 129 -1.31 -10.15 -1.35
CA ILE A 129 0.14 -9.90 -1.50
C ILE A 129 0.78 -11.04 -2.31
N GLN A 130 0.54 -12.29 -1.91
CA GLN A 130 1.07 -13.47 -2.60
C GLN A 130 0.60 -13.53 -4.06
N ALA A 131 -0.68 -13.24 -4.31
CA ALA A 131 -1.22 -13.20 -5.66
C ALA A 131 -0.56 -12.09 -6.52
N ALA A 132 -0.29 -10.92 -5.92
CA ALA A 132 0.40 -9.82 -6.61
C ALA A 132 1.86 -10.18 -6.93
N GLN A 133 2.59 -10.79 -5.98
CA GLN A 133 3.96 -11.28 -6.19
C GLN A 133 4.00 -12.36 -7.28
N PHE A 134 3.10 -13.34 -7.22
CA PHE A 134 2.99 -14.36 -8.26
C PHE A 134 2.73 -13.72 -9.62
N ALA A 135 1.76 -12.79 -9.73
CA ALA A 135 1.45 -12.10 -10.98
C ALA A 135 2.63 -11.31 -11.55
N ALA A 136 3.50 -10.74 -10.70
CA ALA A 136 4.70 -10.02 -11.13
C ALA A 136 5.74 -10.93 -11.82
N THR A 137 5.73 -12.24 -11.53
CA THR A 137 6.60 -13.23 -12.20
C THR A 137 6.05 -13.74 -13.52
N GLN A 138 4.79 -13.47 -13.82
CA GLN A 138 4.13 -13.98 -15.01
C GLN A 138 4.33 -13.06 -16.21
N LYS A 139 4.16 -13.60 -17.42
CA LYS A 139 4.11 -12.78 -18.64
C LYS A 139 2.94 -11.80 -18.53
N ILE A 140 3.18 -10.56 -18.97
CA ILE A 140 2.15 -9.53 -19.03
C ILE A 140 0.96 -10.09 -19.84
N PRO A 141 -0.26 -10.10 -19.27
CA PRO A 141 -1.42 -10.63 -19.96
C PRO A 141 -1.78 -9.76 -21.17
N ALA A 142 -2.45 -10.37 -22.16
CA ALA A 142 -3.02 -9.61 -23.27
C ALA A 142 -3.98 -8.51 -22.76
N PRO A 143 -4.14 -7.40 -23.51
CA PRO A 143 -5.05 -6.33 -23.14
C PRO A 143 -6.44 -6.84 -22.75
N LEU A 144 -6.99 -6.28 -21.66
CA LEU A 144 -8.30 -6.68 -21.17
C LEU A 144 -9.39 -6.44 -22.23
N THR A 145 -10.31 -7.39 -22.38
CA THR A 145 -11.48 -7.24 -23.25
C THR A 145 -12.40 -6.11 -22.78
N ASN A 146 -12.42 -5.82 -21.47
CA ASN A 146 -13.18 -4.73 -20.88
C ASN A 146 -12.40 -3.40 -20.94
N SER A 147 -12.61 -2.65 -22.03
CA SER A 147 -11.92 -1.39 -22.31
C SER A 147 -12.10 -0.30 -21.25
N LYS A 148 -13.18 -0.33 -20.45
CA LYS A 148 -13.44 0.70 -19.42
C LYS A 148 -12.36 0.75 -18.34
N LYS A 149 -11.79 -0.40 -17.97
CA LYS A 149 -10.68 -0.46 -16.99
C LYS A 149 -9.38 0.10 -17.56
N CYS A 150 -9.16 -0.06 -18.86
CA CYS A 150 -7.98 0.46 -19.55
C CYS A 150 -8.06 1.97 -19.79
N GLN A 151 -9.26 2.56 -19.89
CA GLN A 151 -9.42 4.00 -20.16
C GLN A 151 -8.82 4.90 -19.08
N ALA A 152 -8.97 4.52 -17.81
CA ALA A 152 -8.42 5.26 -16.65
C ALA A 152 -7.06 4.72 -16.17
N CYS A 153 -6.47 3.75 -16.88
CA CYS A 153 -5.20 3.15 -16.50
C CYS A 153 -4.05 4.07 -16.90
N SER A 154 -3.18 4.43 -15.95
CA SER A 154 -1.97 5.22 -16.20
C SER A 154 -1.01 4.56 -17.19
N LEU A 155 -1.02 3.22 -17.28
CA LEU A 155 -0.18 2.47 -18.21
C LEU A 155 -0.74 2.39 -19.63
N ARG A 156 -1.89 3.00 -19.93
CA ARG A 156 -2.52 2.91 -21.26
C ARG A 156 -1.59 3.34 -22.40
N GLY A 157 -0.81 4.40 -22.22
CA GLY A 157 0.13 4.88 -23.24
C GLY A 157 1.32 3.94 -23.49
N ILE A 158 1.56 3.01 -22.58
CA ILE A 158 2.67 2.04 -22.65
C ILE A 158 2.16 0.68 -23.13
N CYS A 159 1.03 0.23 -22.56
CA CYS A 159 0.38 -1.01 -22.92
C CYS A 159 -0.31 -0.95 -24.30
N LEU A 160 -0.65 0.26 -24.78
CA LEU A 160 -1.29 0.51 -26.08
C LEU A 160 -2.40 -0.52 -26.39
N PRO A 161 -3.40 -0.66 -25.49
CA PRO A 161 -4.28 -1.82 -25.48
C PRO A 161 -5.16 -1.92 -26.75
N PHE A 162 -5.40 -0.80 -27.44
CA PHE A 162 -6.19 -0.78 -28.67
C PHE A 162 -5.34 -1.23 -29.87
N GLU A 163 -4.11 -0.74 -29.95
CA GLU A 163 -3.15 -1.03 -31.00
C GLU A 163 -2.67 -2.48 -30.92
N VAL A 164 -2.32 -2.96 -29.72
CA VAL A 164 -1.96 -4.37 -29.50
C VAL A 164 -3.10 -5.30 -29.89
N LYS A 165 -4.35 -4.93 -29.56
CA LYS A 165 -5.53 -5.72 -29.94
C LYS A 165 -5.72 -5.73 -31.46
N PHE A 166 -5.62 -4.58 -32.12
CA PHE A 166 -5.71 -4.46 -33.57
C PHE A 166 -4.64 -5.31 -34.28
N LEU A 167 -3.39 -5.28 -33.80
CA LEU A 167 -2.31 -6.07 -34.39
C LEU A 167 -2.56 -7.58 -34.23
N HIS A 168 -3.00 -8.05 -33.07
CA HIS A 168 -3.33 -9.46 -32.87
C HIS A 168 -4.49 -9.94 -33.76
N GLU A 169 -5.53 -9.14 -33.94
CA GLU A 169 -6.66 -9.47 -34.81
C GLU A 169 -6.22 -9.59 -36.29
N ASN A 170 -5.37 -8.68 -36.76
CA ASN A 170 -4.90 -8.68 -38.15
C ASN A 170 -3.81 -9.74 -38.41
N LEU A 171 -2.91 -10.02 -37.46
CA LEU A 171 -1.92 -11.10 -37.60
C LEU A 171 -2.58 -12.48 -37.72
N ASN A 172 -3.66 -12.71 -36.96
CA ASN A 172 -4.43 -13.95 -37.05
C ASN A 172 -5.19 -14.06 -38.37
N ALA A 173 -5.67 -12.94 -38.93
CA ALA A 173 -6.37 -12.91 -40.22
C ALA A 173 -5.46 -13.17 -41.44
N VAL A 174 -4.15 -12.86 -41.35
CA VAL A 174 -3.16 -13.13 -42.42
C VAL A 174 -2.57 -14.55 -42.33
N SER A 175 -2.66 -15.19 -41.17
CA SER A 175 -2.14 -16.55 -40.93
C SER A 175 -3.21 -17.65 -41.15
N SER A 176 -4.39 -17.28 -41.63
CA SER A 176 -5.53 -18.15 -41.95
C SER A 176 -5.77 -18.20 -43.46
#